data_AF-A0A8C8DAX4-F1
#
_entry.id   AF-A0A8C8DAX4-F1
#
_cell.length_a   1.000
_cell.length_b   1.000
_cell.length_c   1.000
_cell.angle_alpha   90.00
_cell.angle_beta   90.00
_cell.angle_gamma   90.00
#
_symmetry.space_group_name_H-M   'P 1'
#
loop_
_entity.id
_entity.type
_entity.pdbx_description
1 polymer ?
#
loop_
_entity_poly.entity_id
_entity_poly.type
_entity_poly.pdbx_seq_one_letter_code
_entity_poly.pdbx_strand_id
1 'polypeptide(L)'
;MPTTHEPHQRRRRRSAEERASRRSDVNATSLSSYLFPGEGFEVSGIGRNTIFNKNSPQRYKINSIDNLPSAKMCSYHGTIRLFVQVLWAHLLCGWAFGSELTFELPDNAKQCFYEDITVGTKCTLEFQVVTGGHYDVDCRLEDADGTVLYKEMKKQYDSFTFTAAKNGTYKFCFSNEFSTFTHKTVYFDFQVGEDPPLFPNENRVTALTQMESACVSIHEALKSVIDYQTHFRLREGQGRSRAEDLNTRVAFWSIGEAFILLVVSISQVVLLRSFFSDRKTTTTRVGS
;
A
#
# COMPACT_ATOMS: atom_id res chain seq x y z
N MET A 1 -29.45 -7.57 41.26
CA MET A 1 -28.28 -6.94 41.88
C MET A 1 -27.06 -7.22 41.01
N PRO A 2 -26.54 -6.24 40.26
CA PRO A 2 -25.20 -6.32 39.67
C PRO A 2 -24.22 -5.46 40.49
N THR A 3 -23.08 -6.06 40.82
CA THR A 3 -21.97 -5.44 41.55
C THR A 3 -21.11 -4.59 40.61
N THR A 4 -20.83 -3.37 41.04
CA THR A 4 -19.97 -2.37 40.41
C THR A 4 -18.52 -2.54 40.85
N HIS A 5 -17.58 -2.74 39.92
CA HIS A 5 -16.15 -2.54 40.18
C HIS A 5 -15.39 -2.20 38.89
N GLU A 6 -15.32 -0.91 38.51
CA GLU A 6 -14.16 -0.37 37.78
C GLU A 6 -14.21 1.17 37.61
N PRO A 7 -13.53 1.95 38.48
CA PRO A 7 -13.18 3.34 38.15
C PRO A 7 -11.66 3.61 38.12
N HIS A 8 -10.82 2.63 38.48
CA HIS A 8 -9.42 2.89 38.81
C HIS A 8 -8.42 2.76 37.65
N GLN A 9 -8.78 2.10 36.54
CA GLN A 9 -7.86 1.95 35.40
C GLN A 9 -7.87 3.13 34.41
N ARG A 10 -8.98 3.87 34.28
CA ARG A 10 -9.05 5.02 33.35
C ARG A 10 -8.19 6.22 33.77
N ARG A 11 -7.91 6.39 35.07
CA ARG A 11 -7.09 7.51 35.57
C ARG A 11 -5.59 7.35 35.29
N ARG A 12 -5.09 6.11 35.12
CA ARG A 12 -3.67 5.87 34.82
C ARG A 12 -3.31 6.10 33.35
N ARG A 13 -4.26 5.93 32.41
CA ARG A 13 -4.00 6.21 30.98
C ARG A 13 -3.87 7.70 30.66
N ARG A 14 -4.70 8.57 31.26
CA ARG A 14 -4.60 10.04 31.03
C ARG A 14 -3.29 10.66 31.49
N SER A 15 -2.68 10.13 32.56
CA SER A 15 -1.45 10.70 33.11
C SER A 15 -0.18 10.30 32.33
N ALA A 16 -0.26 9.24 31.51
CA ALA A 16 0.81 8.83 30.60
C ALA A 16 0.80 9.63 29.27
N GLU A 17 -0.39 9.99 28.78
CA GLU A 17 -0.55 10.82 27.57
C GLU A 17 -0.09 12.27 27.77
N GLU A 18 -0.26 12.84 28.96
CA GLU A 18 0.13 14.23 29.25
C GLU A 18 1.65 14.42 29.44
N ARG A 19 2.41 13.33 29.67
CA ARG A 19 3.88 13.38 29.75
C ARG A 19 4.59 13.15 28.41
N ALA A 20 3.90 12.60 27.41
CA ALA A 20 4.45 12.42 26.07
C ALA A 20 4.38 13.72 25.24
N SER A 21 3.33 14.53 25.43
CA SER A 21 3.18 15.81 24.71
C SER A 21 4.21 16.87 25.15
N ARG A 22 4.75 16.78 26.37
CA ARG A 22 5.71 17.77 26.90
C ARG A 22 7.17 17.52 26.50
N ARG A 23 7.45 16.44 25.74
CA ARG A 23 8.82 16.08 25.31
C ARG A 23 9.12 16.39 23.84
N SER A 24 8.13 16.80 23.06
CA SER A 24 8.31 17.20 21.66
C SER A 24 8.52 18.71 21.46
N ASP A 25 8.23 19.53 22.48
CA ASP A 25 8.35 21.01 22.38
C ASP A 25 9.76 21.57 22.69
N VAL A 26 10.77 20.72 22.91
CA VAL A 26 12.12 21.19 23.27
C VAL A 26 13.10 21.23 22.09
N ASN A 27 12.72 20.76 20.89
CA ASN A 27 13.65 20.71 19.74
C ASN A 27 13.34 21.66 18.57
N ALA A 28 12.45 22.65 18.76
CA ALA A 28 12.12 23.63 17.71
C ALA A 28 12.53 25.07 18.04
N THR A 29 13.59 25.26 18.83
CA THR A 29 14.18 26.59 19.02
C THR A 29 15.71 26.51 19.00
N SER A 30 16.29 26.52 17.81
CA SER A 30 17.69 26.92 17.65
C SER A 30 18.02 27.33 16.22
N LEU A 31 18.48 28.58 16.10
CA LEU A 31 19.37 29.14 15.08
C LEU A 31 18.76 29.61 13.75
N SER A 32 18.19 30.82 13.85
CA SER A 32 18.38 31.89 12.88
C SER A 32 19.80 32.47 12.99
N SER A 33 20.26 33.15 11.93
CA SER A 33 21.40 34.09 11.78
C SER A 33 22.70 33.58 11.12
N TYR A 34 23.40 34.54 10.48
CA TYR A 34 24.61 34.49 9.62
C TYR A 34 24.31 34.24 8.10
N LEU A 35 24.65 35.08 7.11
CA LEU A 35 25.70 36.10 6.97
C LEU A 35 25.44 36.97 5.70
N PHE A 36 25.53 38.31 5.79
CA PHE A 36 25.92 39.25 4.70
C PHE A 36 27.25 39.89 5.14
N PRO A 37 28.25 40.02 4.26
CA PRO A 37 28.63 41.32 3.67
C PRO A 37 29.13 41.12 2.20
N GLY A 38 29.37 42.10 1.31
CA GLY A 38 29.61 43.54 1.34
C GLY A 38 30.63 43.88 0.24
N GLU A 39 30.55 45.11 -0.28
CA GLU A 39 31.56 45.85 -1.09
C GLU A 39 31.57 45.72 -2.63
N GLY A 40 31.72 46.89 -3.25
CA GLY A 40 31.61 47.14 -4.68
C GLY A 40 32.95 47.30 -5.38
N PHE A 41 32.91 47.54 -6.69
CA PHE A 41 34.03 48.10 -7.42
C PHE A 41 33.55 48.85 -8.68
N GLU A 42 34.02 50.07 -8.81
CA GLU A 42 33.80 51.02 -9.88
C GLU A 42 35.05 51.02 -10.78
N VAL A 43 34.90 50.94 -12.12
CA VAL A 43 35.97 51.40 -13.03
C VAL A 43 35.35 52.02 -14.29
N SER A 44 35.72 53.28 -14.49
CA SER A 44 35.47 54.16 -15.63
C SER A 44 36.46 53.90 -16.78
N GLY A 45 36.06 54.17 -18.02
CA GLY A 45 36.92 54.11 -19.20
C GLY A 45 36.41 54.96 -20.36
N ILE A 46 37.02 56.13 -20.53
CA ILE A 46 36.73 57.21 -21.51
C ILE A 46 37.44 56.94 -22.84
N GLY A 47 36.83 57.32 -23.99
CA GLY A 47 37.54 57.29 -25.28
C GLY A 47 36.89 57.97 -26.50
N ARG A 48 37.03 59.29 -26.58
CA ARG A 48 37.36 60.15 -27.77
C ARG A 48 36.42 60.29 -29.00
N ASN A 49 35.97 61.54 -29.15
CA ASN A 49 36.05 62.49 -30.28
C ASN A 49 35.64 62.09 -31.72
N THR A 50 34.64 62.81 -32.25
CA THR A 50 34.75 63.52 -33.54
C THR A 50 33.70 64.64 -33.68
N ILE A 51 34.16 65.78 -34.20
CA ILE A 51 33.45 67.05 -34.41
C ILE A 51 32.90 67.07 -35.84
N PHE A 52 31.63 67.40 -36.06
CA PHE A 52 31.19 68.17 -37.25
C PHE A 52 29.85 68.88 -36.99
N ASN A 53 29.77 70.12 -37.49
CA ASN A 53 28.85 71.18 -37.12
C ASN A 53 27.76 71.39 -38.19
N LYS A 54 26.56 71.80 -37.73
CA LYS A 54 25.48 72.59 -38.39
C LYS A 54 24.68 71.99 -39.56
N ASN A 55 23.45 71.55 -39.26
CA ASN A 55 22.19 72.29 -39.56
C ASN A 55 20.95 71.43 -39.20
N SER A 56 19.91 72.08 -38.69
CA SER A 56 18.71 71.55 -38.02
C SER A 56 17.59 71.06 -38.99
N PRO A 57 16.42 70.59 -38.51
CA PRO A 57 16.18 69.25 -38.01
C PRO A 57 15.10 68.51 -38.85
N GLN A 58 15.47 67.40 -39.48
CA GLN A 58 14.53 66.40 -39.98
C GLN A 58 14.86 65.09 -39.26
N ARG A 59 14.06 64.73 -38.26
CA ARG A 59 14.25 63.50 -37.51
C ARG A 59 13.09 62.54 -37.74
N TYR A 60 13.07 61.94 -38.92
CA TYR A 60 12.56 60.58 -39.06
C TYR A 60 13.53 59.67 -38.30
N LYS A 61 13.08 59.05 -37.19
CA LYS A 61 13.82 57.97 -36.53
C LYS A 61 13.23 56.64 -37.01
N ILE A 62 13.96 55.98 -37.89
CA ILE A 62 13.98 54.53 -37.99
C ILE A 62 14.98 54.04 -36.94
N ASN A 63 14.55 53.14 -36.06
CA ASN A 63 15.35 52.14 -35.33
C ASN A 63 14.36 51.00 -35.05
N SER A 64 14.43 49.87 -35.80
CA SER A 64 15.31 48.72 -35.51
C SER A 64 14.95 48.12 -34.15
N ILE A 65 14.03 47.16 -34.13
CA ILE A 65 14.30 45.70 -34.16
C ILE A 65 14.70 45.19 -32.76
N ASP A 66 13.90 44.21 -32.33
CA ASP A 66 14.09 43.25 -31.23
C ASP A 66 14.07 43.76 -29.79
N ASN A 67 12.96 43.49 -29.09
CA ASN A 67 12.95 42.74 -27.83
C ASN A 67 11.51 42.44 -27.34
N LEU A 68 10.92 41.41 -27.96
CA LEU A 68 10.29 40.24 -27.33
C LEU A 68 9.63 40.39 -25.93
N PRO A 69 8.30 40.15 -25.80
CA PRO A 69 7.68 39.88 -24.51
C PRO A 69 7.75 38.37 -24.19
N SER A 70 8.95 37.78 -24.12
CA SER A 70 9.07 36.31 -23.87
C SER A 70 8.97 35.91 -22.40
N ALA A 71 9.11 36.82 -21.45
CA ALA A 71 9.27 36.41 -20.04
C ALA A 71 7.95 36.01 -19.35
N LYS A 72 6.82 36.64 -19.68
CA LYS A 72 5.55 36.40 -18.95
C LYS A 72 4.77 35.19 -19.47
N MET A 73 4.89 34.88 -20.76
CA MET A 73 4.25 33.69 -21.37
C MET A 73 5.07 32.41 -21.15
N CYS A 74 6.40 32.51 -20.96
CA CYS A 74 7.25 31.39 -20.55
C CYS A 74 6.93 30.86 -19.14
N SER A 75 6.49 31.72 -18.21
CA SER A 75 6.23 31.30 -16.83
C SER A 75 4.98 30.42 -16.70
N TYR A 76 3.97 30.63 -17.54
CA TYR A 76 2.72 29.86 -17.54
C TYR A 76 2.89 28.48 -18.21
N HIS A 77 3.76 28.39 -19.22
CA HIS A 77 4.06 27.13 -19.91
C HIS A 77 4.99 26.22 -19.09
N GLY A 78 5.85 26.81 -18.24
CA GLY A 78 6.74 26.09 -17.32
C GLY A 78 6.00 25.45 -16.16
N THR A 79 5.00 26.13 -15.57
CA THR A 79 4.18 25.59 -14.47
C THR A 79 3.30 24.43 -14.93
N ILE A 80 2.73 24.52 -16.14
CA ILE A 80 1.92 23.44 -16.74
C ILE A 80 2.79 22.20 -17.00
N ARG A 81 4.01 22.37 -17.54
CA ARG A 81 4.95 21.25 -17.78
C ARG A 81 5.37 20.55 -16.49
N LEU A 82 5.64 21.30 -15.42
CA LEU A 82 5.95 20.76 -14.10
C LEU A 82 4.78 19.96 -13.51
N PHE A 83 3.55 20.46 -13.67
CA PHE A 83 2.35 19.74 -13.25
C PHE A 83 2.18 18.40 -13.94
N VAL A 84 2.37 18.38 -15.27
CA VAL A 84 2.26 17.15 -16.07
C VAL A 84 3.35 16.15 -15.69
N GLN A 85 4.58 16.59 -15.43
CA GLN A 85 5.67 15.72 -15.01
C GLN A 85 5.48 15.13 -13.61
N VAL A 86 4.96 15.92 -12.67
CA VAL A 86 4.65 15.45 -11.30
C VAL A 86 3.49 14.45 -11.32
N LEU A 87 2.44 14.73 -12.10
CA LEU A 87 1.32 13.78 -12.31
C LEU A 87 1.79 12.45 -12.93
N TRP A 88 2.74 12.50 -13.86
CA TRP A 88 3.29 11.31 -14.51
C TRP A 88 4.17 10.48 -13.56
N ALA A 89 4.97 11.14 -12.70
CA ALA A 89 5.80 10.47 -11.70
C ALA A 89 4.98 9.80 -10.59
N HIS A 90 3.85 10.38 -10.17
CA HIS A 90 2.92 9.76 -9.23
C HIS A 90 2.21 8.53 -9.82
N LEU A 91 2.07 8.45 -11.14
CA LEU A 91 1.44 7.31 -11.82
C LEU A 91 2.33 6.06 -11.87
N LEU A 92 3.66 6.22 -11.72
CA LEU A 92 4.65 5.17 -11.99
C LEU A 92 5.17 4.42 -10.75
N CYS A 93 4.93 4.89 -9.54
CA CYS A 93 5.46 4.21 -8.35
C CYS A 93 4.51 3.09 -7.91
N GLY A 94 4.84 1.86 -8.27
CA GLY A 94 3.98 0.74 -7.98
C GLY A 94 4.64 -0.62 -7.79
N TRP A 95 4.42 -1.15 -6.57
CA TRP A 95 4.21 -2.55 -6.19
C TRP A 95 5.45 -3.28 -5.66
N ALA A 96 5.37 -3.65 -4.37
CA ALA A 96 6.25 -4.62 -3.73
C ALA A 96 5.36 -5.71 -3.13
N PHE A 97 5.63 -6.97 -3.45
CA PHE A 97 4.99 -8.13 -2.85
C PHE A 97 6.02 -8.88 -2.01
N GLY A 98 5.60 -9.30 -0.82
CA GLY A 98 6.30 -10.30 -0.01
C GLY A 98 5.50 -11.59 0.00
N SER A 99 6.18 -12.74 -0.11
CA SER A 99 5.53 -14.05 -0.13
C SER A 99 5.80 -14.82 1.17
N GLU A 100 4.74 -15.42 1.71
CA GLU A 100 4.69 -16.36 2.84
C GLU A 100 4.24 -17.74 2.33
N LEU A 101 4.43 -18.84 3.07
CA LEU A 101 4.24 -20.25 2.63
C LEU A 101 2.84 -20.53 2.07
N THR A 102 2.74 -20.34 0.78
CA THR A 102 1.56 -20.46 -0.08
C THR A 102 2.12 -20.86 -1.44
N PHE A 103 1.35 -21.60 -2.24
CA PHE A 103 1.82 -21.91 -3.59
C PHE A 103 1.14 -20.98 -4.60
N GLU A 104 1.91 -20.59 -5.61
CA GLU A 104 1.41 -19.82 -6.74
C GLU A 104 0.84 -20.77 -7.78
N LEU A 105 -0.44 -20.60 -8.10
CA LEU A 105 -1.17 -21.27 -9.16
C LEU A 105 -1.24 -20.33 -10.37
N PRO A 106 -0.52 -20.63 -11.46
CA PRO A 106 -0.48 -19.77 -12.64
C PRO A 106 -1.87 -19.58 -13.28
N ASP A 107 -1.98 -18.58 -14.15
CA ASP A 107 -3.14 -18.41 -15.02
C ASP A 107 -3.27 -19.58 -16.00
N ASN A 108 -4.52 -19.94 -16.30
CA ASN A 108 -4.85 -21.05 -17.19
C ASN A 108 -4.16 -22.39 -16.84
N ALA A 109 -3.87 -22.63 -15.57
CA ALA A 109 -3.11 -23.80 -15.10
C ALA A 109 -3.85 -24.57 -14.02
N LYS A 110 -3.44 -25.83 -13.84
CA LYS A 110 -3.87 -26.69 -12.75
C LYS A 110 -2.65 -27.30 -12.06
N GLN A 111 -2.71 -27.39 -10.74
CA GLN A 111 -1.68 -28.02 -9.92
C GLN A 111 -2.31 -29.14 -9.12
N CYS A 112 -1.68 -30.32 -9.15
CA CYS A 112 -2.15 -31.50 -8.42
C CYS A 112 -1.07 -31.98 -7.44
N PHE A 113 -1.56 -32.47 -6.31
CA PHE A 113 -0.77 -33.06 -5.24
C PHE A 113 -1.27 -34.48 -4.99
N TYR A 114 -0.37 -35.33 -4.49
CA TYR A 114 -0.58 -36.77 -4.36
C TYR A 114 -0.12 -37.20 -2.98
N GLU A 115 -0.92 -38.01 -2.31
CA GLU A 115 -0.60 -38.54 -0.98
C GLU A 115 -1.06 -39.99 -0.89
N ASP A 116 -0.23 -40.86 -0.31
CA ASP A 116 -0.54 -42.27 -0.13
C ASP A 116 -1.28 -42.49 1.18
N ILE A 117 -2.51 -43.01 1.12
CA ILE A 117 -3.41 -43.11 2.26
C ILE A 117 -3.84 -44.57 2.45
N THR A 118 -3.88 -45.01 3.69
CA THR A 118 -4.40 -46.33 4.07
C THR A 118 -5.91 -46.30 4.29
N VAL A 119 -6.57 -47.42 4.04
CA VAL A 119 -7.99 -47.64 4.22
C VAL A 119 -8.39 -47.43 5.68
N GLY A 120 -9.53 -46.78 5.88
CA GLY A 120 -10.06 -46.46 7.21
C GLY A 120 -9.45 -45.19 7.84
N THR A 121 -8.43 -44.60 7.22
CA THR A 121 -7.84 -43.34 7.71
C THR A 121 -8.76 -42.16 7.43
N LYS A 122 -8.98 -41.31 8.44
CA LYS A 122 -9.71 -40.06 8.29
C LYS A 122 -8.78 -38.97 7.75
N CYS A 123 -9.24 -38.25 6.74
CA CYS A 123 -8.47 -37.21 6.08
C CYS A 123 -9.28 -35.92 6.00
N THR A 124 -8.61 -34.78 6.14
CA THR A 124 -9.22 -33.46 6.01
C THR A 124 -8.40 -32.62 5.05
N LEU A 125 -9.06 -32.13 3.99
CA LEU A 125 -8.52 -31.15 3.06
C LEU A 125 -9.12 -29.78 3.37
N GLU A 126 -8.29 -28.82 3.72
CA GLU A 126 -8.68 -27.43 3.89
C GLU A 126 -7.88 -26.56 2.93
N PHE A 127 -8.54 -25.57 2.33
CA PHE A 127 -7.85 -24.62 1.47
C PHE A 127 -8.45 -23.22 1.56
N GLN A 128 -7.61 -22.23 1.31
CA GLN A 128 -7.99 -20.83 1.25
C GLN A 128 -7.22 -20.11 0.15
N VAL A 129 -7.94 -19.40 -0.71
CA VAL A 129 -7.31 -18.51 -1.70
C VAL A 129 -6.89 -17.23 -1.01
N VAL A 130 -5.59 -16.94 -1.04
CA VAL A 130 -4.98 -15.80 -0.34
C VAL A 130 -4.99 -14.56 -1.22
N THR A 131 -4.64 -14.70 -2.50
CA THR A 131 -4.60 -13.59 -3.47
C THR A 131 -5.00 -14.06 -4.88
N GLY A 132 -5.34 -13.10 -5.74
CA GLY A 132 -5.57 -13.32 -7.18
C GLY A 132 -7.04 -13.28 -7.62
N GLY A 133 -7.35 -12.45 -8.62
CA GLY A 133 -8.67 -12.36 -9.26
C GLY A 133 -9.82 -12.15 -8.25
N HIS A 134 -10.83 -13.02 -8.32
CA HIS A 134 -11.99 -13.03 -7.41
C HIS A 134 -11.79 -13.87 -6.14
N TYR A 135 -10.54 -14.23 -5.81
CA TYR A 135 -10.19 -15.09 -4.68
C TYR A 135 -10.86 -16.46 -4.73
N ASP A 136 -11.13 -17.00 -5.92
CA ASP A 136 -11.81 -18.28 -6.15
C ASP A 136 -10.88 -19.32 -6.80
N VAL A 137 -11.10 -20.62 -6.57
CA VAL A 137 -10.38 -21.71 -7.24
C VAL A 137 -11.31 -22.92 -7.43
N ASP A 138 -11.05 -23.73 -8.44
CA ASP A 138 -11.72 -25.01 -8.61
C ASP A 138 -10.91 -26.09 -7.89
N CYS A 139 -11.54 -26.87 -7.00
CA CYS A 139 -10.89 -27.94 -6.25
C CYS A 139 -11.51 -29.29 -6.62
N ARG A 140 -10.66 -30.30 -6.84
CA ARG A 140 -11.08 -31.67 -7.16
C ARG A 140 -10.21 -32.68 -6.42
N LEU A 141 -10.85 -33.57 -5.66
CA LEU A 141 -10.23 -34.68 -4.94
C LEU A 141 -10.71 -36.00 -5.54
N GLU A 142 -9.76 -36.90 -5.79
CA GLU A 142 -9.96 -38.23 -6.32
C GLU A 142 -9.33 -39.30 -5.42
N ASP A 143 -10.03 -40.43 -5.31
CA ASP A 143 -9.52 -41.67 -4.72
C ASP A 143 -8.47 -42.33 -5.65
N ALA A 144 -7.81 -43.38 -5.17
CA ALA A 144 -6.81 -44.16 -5.89
C ALA A 144 -7.31 -44.75 -7.22
N ASP A 145 -8.61 -45.03 -7.35
CA ASP A 145 -9.24 -45.51 -8.59
C ASP A 145 -9.62 -44.38 -9.57
N GLY A 146 -9.34 -43.12 -9.22
CA GLY A 146 -9.76 -41.94 -9.98
C GLY A 146 -11.23 -41.55 -9.77
N THR A 147 -11.92 -42.15 -8.80
CA THR A 147 -13.29 -41.77 -8.43
C THR A 147 -13.26 -40.41 -7.72
N VAL A 148 -14.08 -39.47 -8.19
CA VAL A 148 -14.15 -38.12 -7.61
C VAL A 148 -14.89 -38.17 -6.28
N LEU A 149 -14.20 -37.82 -5.20
CA LEU A 149 -14.77 -37.76 -3.85
C LEU A 149 -15.30 -36.38 -3.52
N TYR A 150 -14.63 -35.34 -4.01
CA TYR A 150 -15.02 -33.96 -3.81
C TYR A 150 -14.68 -33.14 -5.05
N LYS A 151 -15.62 -32.28 -5.45
CA LYS A 151 -15.45 -31.39 -6.60
C LYS A 151 -16.28 -30.15 -6.38
N GLU A 152 -15.61 -29.03 -6.16
CA GLU A 152 -16.23 -27.74 -6.01
C GLU A 152 -15.57 -26.72 -6.94
N MET A 153 -16.39 -25.83 -7.47
CA MET A 153 -15.97 -24.84 -8.46
C MET A 153 -16.06 -23.45 -7.85
N LYS A 154 -15.09 -22.58 -8.18
CA LYS A 154 -15.01 -21.17 -7.78
C LYS A 154 -15.23 -20.94 -6.27
N LYS A 155 -14.59 -21.74 -5.43
CA LYS A 155 -14.62 -21.57 -3.97
C LYS A 155 -13.46 -20.71 -3.50
N GLN A 156 -13.72 -19.85 -2.51
CA GLN A 156 -12.68 -19.04 -1.87
C GLN A 156 -12.02 -19.74 -0.69
N TYR A 157 -12.83 -20.51 0.03
CA TYR A 157 -12.46 -21.30 1.19
C TYR A 157 -13.40 -22.50 1.26
N ASP A 158 -12.86 -23.67 1.56
CA ASP A 158 -13.67 -24.82 1.96
C ASP A 158 -12.83 -25.80 2.79
N SER A 159 -13.52 -26.63 3.57
CA SER A 159 -12.93 -27.71 4.35
C SER A 159 -13.75 -28.98 4.15
N PHE A 160 -13.11 -30.04 3.68
CA PHE A 160 -13.74 -31.31 3.37
C PHE A 160 -13.04 -32.46 4.08
N THR A 161 -13.81 -33.16 4.92
CA THR A 161 -13.35 -34.35 5.64
C THR A 161 -13.97 -35.61 5.05
N PHE A 162 -13.14 -36.62 4.80
CA PHE A 162 -13.57 -37.93 4.32
C PHE A 162 -12.79 -39.05 5.01
N THR A 163 -13.29 -40.28 4.88
CA THR A 163 -12.57 -41.49 5.33
C THR A 163 -12.16 -42.30 4.11
N ALA A 164 -10.88 -42.69 4.04
CA ALA A 164 -10.34 -43.45 2.92
C ALA A 164 -11.04 -44.82 2.82
N ALA A 165 -11.72 -45.05 1.70
CA ALA A 165 -12.43 -46.32 1.46
C ALA A 165 -11.48 -47.43 1.01
N LYS A 166 -10.30 -47.07 0.48
CA LYS A 166 -9.32 -47.98 -0.11
C LYS A 166 -7.90 -47.50 0.17
N ASN A 167 -6.96 -48.44 0.08
CA ASN A 167 -5.53 -48.13 0.12
C ASN A 167 -5.10 -47.61 -1.26
N GLY A 168 -4.33 -46.53 -1.29
CA GLY A 168 -3.66 -46.08 -2.50
C GLY A 168 -3.35 -44.59 -2.51
N THR A 169 -2.94 -44.09 -3.68
CA THR A 169 -2.56 -42.69 -3.87
C THR A 169 -3.79 -41.84 -4.17
N TYR A 170 -4.14 -40.96 -3.24
CA TYR A 170 -5.18 -39.97 -3.45
C TYR A 170 -4.60 -38.75 -4.16
N LYS A 171 -5.40 -38.13 -5.03
CA LYS A 171 -4.99 -36.97 -5.79
C LYS A 171 -5.94 -35.82 -5.55
N PHE A 172 -5.41 -34.67 -5.12
CA PHE A 172 -6.17 -33.43 -5.04
C PHE A 172 -5.56 -32.35 -5.93
N CYS A 173 -6.40 -31.67 -6.69
CA CYS A 173 -6.00 -30.70 -7.68
C CYS A 173 -6.71 -29.37 -7.46
N PHE A 174 -5.97 -28.29 -7.64
CA PHE A 174 -6.47 -26.92 -7.73
C PHE A 174 -6.34 -26.43 -9.16
N SER A 175 -7.42 -25.91 -9.74
CA SER A 175 -7.44 -25.40 -11.12
C SER A 175 -7.81 -23.91 -11.16
N ASN A 176 -7.03 -23.18 -11.95
CA ASN A 176 -7.21 -21.79 -12.32
C ASN A 176 -7.39 -21.64 -13.85
N GLU A 177 -7.84 -22.70 -14.53
CA GLU A 177 -8.10 -22.69 -15.99
C GLU A 177 -9.11 -21.60 -16.40
N PHE A 178 -9.98 -21.16 -15.48
CA PHE A 178 -10.96 -20.11 -15.74
C PHE A 178 -10.41 -18.68 -15.68
N SER A 179 -9.23 -18.45 -15.10
CA SER A 179 -8.59 -17.12 -15.08
C SER A 179 -7.47 -17.09 -16.10
N THR A 180 -7.64 -16.29 -17.14
CA THR A 180 -6.68 -16.17 -18.27
C THR A 180 -5.62 -15.09 -18.09
N PHE A 181 -5.70 -14.30 -17.02
CA PHE A 181 -4.86 -13.11 -16.86
C PHE A 181 -4.25 -12.95 -15.45
N THR A 182 -4.75 -13.68 -14.45
CA THR A 182 -4.34 -13.51 -13.07
C THR A 182 -3.95 -14.86 -12.46
N HIS A 183 -2.71 -14.94 -11.97
CA HIS A 183 -2.28 -16.01 -11.09
C HIS A 183 -3.00 -15.90 -9.73
N LYS A 184 -3.05 -17.00 -9.01
CA LYS A 184 -3.66 -17.10 -7.69
C LYS A 184 -2.66 -17.66 -6.70
N THR A 185 -2.74 -17.22 -5.46
CA THR A 185 -1.94 -17.79 -4.38
C THR A 185 -2.87 -18.55 -3.45
N VAL A 186 -2.65 -19.85 -3.29
CA VAL A 186 -3.53 -20.74 -2.52
C VAL A 186 -2.75 -21.33 -1.35
N TYR A 187 -3.33 -21.20 -0.16
CA TYR A 187 -2.95 -21.94 1.03
C TYR A 187 -3.78 -23.23 1.07
N PHE A 188 -3.15 -24.36 1.41
CA PHE A 188 -3.87 -25.58 1.69
C PHE A 188 -3.19 -26.34 2.83
N ASP A 189 -4.01 -27.12 3.53
CA ASP A 189 -3.57 -28.08 4.52
C ASP A 189 -4.27 -29.42 4.25
N PHE A 190 -3.49 -30.50 4.23
CA PHE A 190 -3.99 -31.85 4.00
C PHE A 190 -3.56 -32.75 5.15
N GLN A 191 -4.49 -32.98 6.08
CA GLN A 191 -4.26 -33.77 7.28
C GLN A 191 -4.64 -35.22 7.01
N VAL A 192 -3.69 -36.14 7.15
CA VAL A 192 -3.89 -37.58 6.98
C VAL A 192 -3.75 -38.30 8.32
N GLY A 193 -4.84 -38.92 8.76
CA GLY A 193 -4.87 -39.70 9.99
C GLY A 193 -5.03 -38.86 11.25
N GLU A 194 -4.99 -39.57 12.37
CA GLU A 194 -4.91 -38.95 13.69
C GLU A 194 -3.44 -38.76 14.05
N ASP A 195 -3.14 -37.72 14.82
CA ASP A 195 -1.78 -37.49 15.28
C ASP A 195 -1.29 -38.71 16.08
N PRO A 196 0.02 -39.01 16.04
CA PRO A 196 0.57 -40.11 16.82
C PRO A 196 0.12 -40.00 18.29
N PRO A 197 -0.32 -41.09 18.92
CA PRO A 197 -0.73 -41.04 20.32
C PRO A 197 0.43 -40.54 21.18
N LEU A 198 0.15 -39.57 22.06
CA LEU A 198 1.16 -38.94 22.92
C LEU A 198 1.89 -39.93 23.83
N PHE A 199 1.28 -41.09 24.08
CA PHE A 199 1.80 -42.15 24.92
C PHE A 199 2.02 -43.42 24.06
N PRO A 200 3.27 -43.86 23.84
CA PRO A 200 3.59 -45.01 22.98
C PRO A 200 3.06 -46.38 23.45
N ASN A 201 2.45 -46.47 24.64
CA ASN A 201 2.12 -47.72 25.33
C ASN A 201 0.60 -47.99 25.43
N GLU A 202 -0.19 -47.54 24.46
CA GLU A 202 -1.66 -47.74 24.43
C GLU A 202 -2.12 -49.18 24.11
N ASN A 203 -1.21 -50.08 23.72
CA ASN A 203 -1.56 -51.48 23.41
C ASN A 203 -1.90 -52.35 24.64
N ARG A 204 -1.87 -51.78 25.85
CA ARG A 204 -2.49 -52.40 27.02
C ARG A 204 -3.87 -51.80 27.18
N VAL A 205 -4.90 -52.66 27.11
CA VAL A 205 -6.28 -52.38 27.53
C VAL A 205 -6.30 -52.13 29.06
N THR A 206 -5.66 -51.07 29.49
CA THR A 206 -5.72 -50.53 30.84
C THR A 206 -6.42 -49.20 30.69
N ALA A 207 -7.51 -49.00 31.44
CA ALA A 207 -8.17 -47.71 31.52
C ALA A 207 -7.10 -46.62 31.70
N LEU A 208 -7.05 -45.67 30.76
CA LEU A 208 -6.17 -44.49 30.86
C LEU A 208 -6.27 -43.99 32.30
N THR A 209 -5.12 -43.77 32.93
CA THR A 209 -5.12 -43.13 34.23
C THR A 209 -5.79 -41.76 34.08
N GLN A 210 -6.47 -41.27 35.12
CA GLN A 210 -7.20 -39.99 35.06
C GLN A 210 -6.33 -38.84 34.50
N MET A 211 -5.01 -38.92 34.69
CA MET A 211 -4.05 -37.95 34.19
C MET A 211 -3.75 -38.09 32.69
N GLU A 212 -3.69 -39.32 32.14
CA GLU A 212 -3.48 -39.53 30.69
C GLU A 212 -4.69 -39.07 29.88
N SER A 213 -5.90 -39.39 30.33
CA SER A 213 -7.14 -38.93 29.69
C SER A 213 -7.26 -37.40 29.70
N ALA A 214 -6.89 -36.75 30.81
CA ALA A 214 -6.83 -35.29 30.88
C ALA A 214 -5.79 -34.70 29.90
N CYS A 215 -4.64 -35.36 29.74
CA CYS A 215 -3.59 -34.92 28.82
C CYS A 215 -4.03 -35.00 27.35
N VAL A 216 -4.67 -36.10 26.95
CA VAL A 216 -5.24 -36.26 25.60
C VAL A 216 -6.29 -35.18 25.32
N SER A 217 -7.22 -34.96 26.26
CA SER A 217 -8.24 -33.92 26.11
C SER A 217 -7.65 -32.50 25.98
N ILE A 218 -6.61 -32.18 26.77
CA ILE A 218 -5.91 -30.89 26.65
C ILE A 218 -5.19 -30.78 25.30
N HIS A 219 -4.59 -31.86 24.81
CA HIS A 219 -3.90 -31.86 23.53
C HIS A 219 -4.85 -31.59 22.36
N GLU A 220 -6.00 -32.27 22.31
CA GLU A 220 -7.03 -32.03 21.31
C GLU A 220 -7.54 -30.58 21.36
N ALA A 221 -7.77 -30.04 22.57
CA ALA A 221 -8.18 -28.65 22.75
C ALA A 221 -7.11 -27.67 22.26
N LEU A 222 -5.82 -27.93 22.55
CA LEU A 222 -4.71 -27.10 22.07
C LEU A 222 -4.54 -27.18 20.56
N LYS A 223 -4.68 -28.37 19.96
CA LYS A 223 -4.67 -28.55 18.50
C LYS A 223 -5.75 -27.70 17.85
N SER A 224 -6.98 -27.76 18.38
CA SER A 224 -8.07 -26.92 17.88
C SER A 224 -7.75 -25.43 17.98
N VAL A 225 -7.15 -24.98 19.09
CA VAL A 225 -6.75 -23.57 19.25
C VAL A 225 -5.68 -23.17 18.24
N ILE A 226 -4.71 -24.04 17.95
CA ILE A 226 -3.64 -23.77 16.97
C ILE A 226 -4.24 -23.64 15.56
N ASP A 227 -5.17 -24.50 15.21
CA ASP A 227 -5.89 -24.48 13.94
C ASP A 227 -6.63 -23.14 13.75
N TYR A 228 -7.44 -22.74 14.75
CA TYR A 228 -8.11 -21.44 14.75
C TYR A 228 -7.13 -20.26 14.67
N GLN A 229 -6.00 -20.33 15.37
CA GLN A 229 -4.98 -19.28 15.30
C GLN A 229 -4.37 -19.17 13.90
N THR A 230 -4.14 -20.30 13.23
CA THR A 230 -3.57 -20.32 11.87
C THR A 230 -4.53 -19.69 10.89
N HIS A 231 -5.81 -20.09 10.91
CA HIS A 231 -6.84 -19.48 10.09
C HIS A 231 -6.99 -17.97 10.39
N PHE A 232 -6.96 -17.56 11.67
CA PHE A 232 -7.03 -16.14 12.02
C PHE A 232 -5.81 -15.36 11.52
N ARG A 233 -4.60 -15.91 11.66
CA ARG A 233 -3.36 -15.29 11.18
C ARG A 233 -3.35 -15.12 9.67
N LEU A 234 -3.83 -16.12 8.91
CA LEU A 234 -3.95 -16.02 7.45
C LEU A 234 -4.91 -14.89 7.05
N ARG A 235 -6.09 -14.80 7.69
CA ARG A 235 -7.05 -13.72 7.43
C ARG A 235 -6.54 -12.35 7.87
N GLU A 236 -5.84 -12.26 9.00
CA GLU A 236 -5.23 -11.02 9.48
C GLU A 236 -4.13 -10.58 8.52
N GLY A 237 -3.26 -11.48 8.06
CA GLY A 237 -2.22 -11.22 7.08
C GLY A 237 -2.78 -10.68 5.78
N GLN A 238 -3.81 -11.34 5.23
CA GLN A 238 -4.55 -10.85 4.05
C GLN A 238 -5.18 -9.47 4.29
N GLY A 239 -5.84 -9.29 5.44
CA GLY A 239 -6.48 -8.03 5.80
C GLY A 239 -5.48 -6.89 5.97
N ARG A 240 -4.32 -7.18 6.56
CA ARG A 240 -3.22 -6.24 6.76
C ARG A 240 -2.58 -5.85 5.43
N SER A 241 -2.23 -6.81 4.57
CA SER A 241 -1.70 -6.55 3.24
C SER A 241 -2.66 -5.66 2.44
N ARG A 242 -3.95 -5.99 2.43
CA ARG A 242 -4.98 -5.17 1.78
C ARG A 242 -5.06 -3.76 2.37
N ALA A 243 -4.98 -3.63 3.70
CA ALA A 243 -5.01 -2.33 4.35
C ALA A 243 -3.76 -1.48 4.03
N GLU A 244 -2.58 -2.09 3.97
CA GLU A 244 -1.33 -1.42 3.59
C GLU A 244 -1.36 -0.96 2.13
N ASP A 245 -1.86 -1.80 1.21
CA ASP A 245 -2.04 -1.44 -0.20
C ASP A 245 -3.02 -0.27 -0.38
N LEU A 246 -4.18 -0.35 0.30
CA LEU A 246 -5.18 0.71 0.28
C LEU A 246 -4.63 2.01 0.89
N ASN A 247 -3.99 1.93 2.05
CA ASN A 247 -3.43 3.08 2.74
C ASN A 247 -2.38 3.77 1.88
N THR A 248 -1.49 3.00 1.25
CA THR A 248 -0.45 3.54 0.37
C THR A 248 -1.07 4.24 -0.85
N ARG A 249 -2.04 3.61 -1.51
CA ARG A 249 -2.75 4.21 -2.65
C ARG A 249 -3.47 5.51 -2.24
N VAL A 250 -4.19 5.50 -1.13
CA VAL A 250 -4.90 6.68 -0.62
C VAL A 250 -3.93 7.79 -0.24
N ALA A 251 -2.83 7.47 0.44
CA ALA A 251 -1.81 8.45 0.81
C ALA A 251 -1.23 9.16 -0.43
N PHE A 252 -0.96 8.42 -1.52
CA PHE A 252 -0.54 9.04 -2.78
C PHE A 252 -1.60 9.97 -3.37
N TRP A 253 -2.87 9.57 -3.39
CA TRP A 253 -3.98 10.44 -3.83
C TRP A 253 -4.09 11.71 -2.96
N SER A 254 -4.00 11.58 -1.64
CA SER A 254 -4.08 12.73 -0.71
C SER A 254 -2.91 13.71 -0.86
N ILE A 255 -1.69 13.21 -1.09
CA ILE A 255 -0.52 14.07 -1.37
C ILE A 255 -0.76 14.86 -2.66
N GLY A 256 -1.31 14.22 -3.70
CA GLY A 256 -1.66 14.88 -4.96
C GLY A 256 -2.68 15.99 -4.78
N GLU A 257 -3.75 15.75 -4.03
CA GLU A 257 -4.78 16.77 -3.73
C GLU A 257 -4.21 17.96 -2.96
N ALA A 258 -3.37 17.70 -1.94
CA ALA A 258 -2.73 18.76 -1.16
C ALA A 258 -1.86 19.68 -2.04
N PHE A 259 -1.14 19.10 -3.01
CA PHE A 259 -0.33 19.85 -3.96
C PHE A 259 -1.18 20.73 -4.89
N ILE A 260 -2.30 20.20 -5.40
CA ILE A 260 -3.25 20.95 -6.25
C ILE A 260 -3.81 22.16 -5.49
N LEU A 261 -4.24 21.98 -4.24
CA LEU A 261 -4.79 23.06 -3.41
C LEU A 261 -3.77 24.17 -3.16
N LEU A 262 -2.50 23.83 -2.93
CA LEU A 262 -1.42 24.80 -2.77
C LEU A 262 -1.27 25.67 -4.03
N VAL A 263 -1.27 25.05 -5.21
CA VAL A 263 -1.09 25.74 -6.48
C VAL A 263 -2.27 26.65 -6.81
N VAL A 264 -3.50 26.19 -6.57
CA VAL A 264 -4.71 27.01 -6.71
C VAL A 264 -4.62 28.23 -5.80
N SER A 265 -4.18 28.06 -4.55
CA SER A 265 -4.04 29.15 -3.58
C SER A 265 -3.02 30.21 -4.04
N ILE A 266 -1.87 29.80 -4.57
CA ILE A 266 -0.88 30.74 -5.14
C ILE A 266 -1.44 31.46 -6.36
N SER A 267 -2.11 30.72 -7.25
CA SER A 267 -2.70 31.25 -8.47
C SER A 267 -3.76 32.33 -8.16
N GLN A 268 -4.61 32.10 -7.15
CA GLN A 268 -5.58 33.07 -6.66
C GLN A 268 -4.91 34.37 -6.22
N VAL A 269 -3.82 34.31 -5.45
CA VAL A 269 -3.09 35.50 -4.98
C VAL A 269 -2.45 36.28 -6.13
N VAL A 270 -1.87 35.59 -7.11
CA VAL A 270 -1.24 36.23 -8.27
C VAL A 270 -2.30 36.92 -9.14
N LEU A 271 -3.44 36.26 -9.39
CA LEU A 271 -4.54 36.85 -10.16
C LEU A 271 -5.06 38.13 -9.48
N LEU A 272 -5.33 38.09 -8.18
CA LEU A 272 -5.77 39.27 -7.44
C LEU A 272 -4.74 40.40 -7.49
N ARG A 273 -3.44 40.11 -7.31
CA ARG A 273 -2.38 41.12 -7.46
C ARG A 273 -2.33 41.71 -8.87
N SER A 274 -2.58 40.91 -9.90
CA SER A 274 -2.62 41.39 -11.29
C SER A 274 -3.75 42.38 -11.53
N PHE A 275 -4.95 42.13 -10.99
CA PHE A 275 -6.10 43.05 -11.12
C PHE A 275 -5.85 44.42 -10.48
N PHE A 276 -5.09 44.48 -9.39
CA PHE A 276 -4.76 45.75 -8.72
C PHE A 276 -3.50 46.44 -9.26
N SER A 277 -2.67 45.75 -10.07
CA SER A 277 -1.41 46.31 -10.57
C SER A 277 -1.52 47.14 -11.86
N ASP A 278 -2.73 47.31 -12.43
CA ASP A 278 -2.97 48.07 -13.66
C ASP A 278 -3.80 49.34 -13.41
N ARG A 279 -3.23 50.31 -12.68
CA ARG A 279 -3.66 51.72 -12.70
C ARG A 279 -2.45 52.65 -12.50
N LYS A 280 -1.55 52.73 -13.47
CA LYS A 280 -0.69 53.92 -13.63
C LYS A 280 -1.28 54.77 -14.74
N THR A 281 -2.33 55.50 -14.41
CA THR A 281 -2.83 56.61 -15.23
C THR A 281 -1.72 57.64 -15.39
N THR A 282 -1.12 57.68 -16.57
CA THR A 282 -0.35 58.83 -17.04
C THR A 282 -1.30 60.02 -17.14
N THR A 283 -1.36 60.83 -16.08
CA THR A 283 -2.05 62.12 -16.09
C THR A 283 -1.27 63.07 -16.99
N THR A 284 -1.72 63.20 -18.25
CA THR A 284 -1.34 64.31 -19.13
C THR A 284 -1.81 65.62 -18.50
N ARG A 285 -0.84 66.45 -18.11
CA ARG A 285 -1.04 67.83 -17.64
C ARG A 285 -1.53 68.69 -18.80
N VAL A 286 -2.82 69.00 -18.85
CA VAL A 286 -3.37 70.03 -19.74
C VAL A 286 -3.06 71.38 -19.09
N GLY A 287 -2.16 72.14 -19.70
CA GLY A 287 -1.91 73.53 -19.35
C GLY A 287 -3.04 74.41 -19.85
N SER A 288 -3.46 75.34 -19.02
CA SER A 288 -4.14 76.57 -19.42
C SER A 288 -3.58 77.73 -18.61
#